data_AF-A0A0Q0WKZ4-F1
#
_entry.id   AF-A0A0Q0WKZ4-F1
#
_cell.length_a   1.000
_cell.length_b   1.000
_cell.length_c   1.000
_cell.angle_alpha   90.00
_cell.angle_beta   90.00
_cell.angle_gamma   90.00
#
_symmetry.space_group_name_H-M   'P 1'
#
loop_
_entity.id
_entity.type
_entity.pdbx_description
1 polymer ?
#
loop_
_entity_poly.entity_id
_entity_poly.type
_entity_poly.pdbx_seq_one_letter_code
_entity_poly.pdbx_strand_id
1 'polypeptide(L)'
;SMILAMGIFYGGLAQIIAGIMEWKKGNTFGTTAFTSYGLFWLTLVFLLLMPKYGWWEAASNEAMIAYFFMWGLFTFYMFLGTLKLNRALQVVFLTLTILFWLLAIRDYTGSATIAMIAGYEGIFCGFTAIYAACAQVLNEVYGRTVLPIGPVK
;
A
#
# COMPACT_ATOMS: atom_id res chain seq x y z
N SER A 1 3.36 10.54 -17.45
CA SER A 1 3.02 9.15 -17.03
C SER A 1 1.92 9.21 -15.98
N MET A 2 0.79 8.54 -16.22
CA MET A 2 -0.37 8.50 -15.32
C MET A 2 -0.03 7.94 -13.93
N ILE A 3 0.77 6.88 -13.86
CA ILE A 3 1.15 6.22 -12.59
C ILE A 3 1.92 7.17 -11.67
N LEU A 4 2.83 7.97 -12.21
CA LEU A 4 3.61 8.94 -11.41
C LEU A 4 2.70 10.04 -10.83
N ALA A 5 1.76 10.56 -11.63
CA ALA A 5 0.81 11.56 -11.16
C ALA A 5 -0.11 11.01 -10.06
N MET A 6 -0.64 9.79 -10.23
CA MET A 6 -1.45 9.12 -9.21
C MET A 6 -0.64 8.80 -7.95
N GLY A 7 0.62 8.38 -8.11
CA GLY A 7 1.55 8.17 -6.99
C GLY A 7 1.84 9.45 -6.21
N ILE A 8 1.99 10.60 -6.88
CA ILE A 8 2.22 11.88 -6.19
C ILE A 8 0.96 12.32 -5.43
N PHE A 9 -0.17 12.42 -6.12
CA PHE A 9 -1.31 13.16 -5.60
C PHE A 9 -2.30 12.30 -4.82
N TYR A 10 -2.62 11.11 -5.32
CA TYR A 10 -3.69 10.30 -4.75
C TYR A 10 -3.15 9.20 -3.82
N GLY A 11 -2.21 8.40 -4.33
CA GLY A 11 -1.48 7.43 -3.51
C GLY A 11 -0.59 8.11 -2.48
N GLY A 12 0.01 9.26 -2.81
CA GLY A 12 0.90 10.00 -1.92
C GLY A 12 0.20 11.01 -1.03
N LEU A 13 -0.02 12.21 -1.55
CA LEU A 13 -0.48 13.37 -0.77
C LEU A 13 -1.83 13.14 -0.09
N ALA A 14 -2.85 12.67 -0.82
CA ALA A 14 -4.18 12.43 -0.25
C ALA A 14 -4.13 11.35 0.85
N GLN A 15 -3.31 10.30 0.68
CA GLN A 15 -3.16 9.24 1.67
C GLN A 15 -2.45 9.74 2.95
N ILE A 16 -1.46 10.62 2.82
CA ILE A 16 -0.83 11.30 3.97
C ILE A 16 -1.87 12.13 4.75
N ILE A 17 -2.70 12.90 4.04
CA ILE A 17 -3.76 13.70 4.68
C ILE A 17 -4.73 12.79 5.42
N ALA A 18 -5.14 11.67 4.82
CA ALA A 18 -6.00 10.68 5.48
C ALA A 18 -5.36 10.13 6.76
N GLY A 19 -4.06 9.81 6.74
CA GLY A 19 -3.31 9.39 7.92
C GLY A 19 -3.31 10.43 9.05
N ILE A 20 -3.08 11.70 8.72
CA ILE A 20 -3.14 12.81 9.69
C ILE A 20 -4.54 12.96 10.28
N MET A 21 -5.59 12.73 9.50
CA MET A 21 -6.98 12.78 9.97
C MET A 21 -7.33 11.61 10.90
N GLU A 22 -6.74 10.43 10.71
CA GLU A 22 -6.93 9.29 11.62
C GLU A 22 -6.34 9.55 13.02
N TRP A 23 -5.28 10.35 13.13
CA TRP A 23 -4.72 10.73 14.44
C TRP A 23 -5.73 11.52 15.27
N LYS A 24 -6.49 12.42 14.63
CA LYS A 24 -7.57 13.19 15.28
C LYS A 24 -8.71 12.29 15.79
N LYS A 25 -8.85 11.08 15.26
CA LYS A 25 -9.84 10.07 15.70
C LYS A 25 -9.27 9.10 16.76
N GLY A 26 -8.01 9.27 17.18
CA GLY A 26 -7.33 8.33 18.08
C GLY A 26 -6.99 6.98 17.44
N ASN A 27 -7.04 6.87 16.10
CA ASN A 27 -6.74 5.62 15.39
C ASN A 27 -5.25 5.54 15.03
N THR A 28 -4.44 5.00 15.95
CA THR A 28 -3.00 4.80 15.74
C THR A 28 -2.70 3.93 14.51
N PHE A 29 -3.45 2.84 14.32
CA PHE A 29 -3.25 1.94 13.18
C PHE A 29 -3.43 2.68 11.84
N GLY A 30 -4.55 3.38 11.68
CA GLY A 30 -4.85 4.14 10.47
C GLY A 30 -3.83 5.26 10.23
N THR A 31 -3.45 5.97 11.30
CA THR A 31 -2.44 7.04 11.23
C THR A 31 -1.11 6.53 10.69
N THR A 32 -0.60 5.45 11.29
CA THR A 32 0.68 4.85 10.90
C THR A 32 0.60 4.28 9.50
N ALA A 33 -0.47 3.53 9.17
CA ALA A 33 -0.63 2.91 7.86
C ALA A 33 -0.69 3.94 6.73
N PHE A 34 -1.67 4.85 6.77
CA PHE A 34 -1.93 5.74 5.64
C PHE A 34 -0.82 6.77 5.44
N THR A 35 -0.25 7.32 6.52
CA THR A 35 0.88 8.25 6.40
C THR A 35 2.09 7.55 5.80
N SER A 36 2.41 6.33 6.25
CA SER A 36 3.57 5.59 5.75
C SER A 36 3.41 5.20 4.28
N TYR A 37 2.26 4.64 3.88
CA TYR A 37 2.04 4.27 2.47
C TYR A 37 1.93 5.48 1.53
N GLY A 38 1.46 6.62 2.02
CA GLY A 38 1.56 7.86 1.25
C GLY A 38 3.01 8.29 1.03
N LEU A 39 3.86 8.17 2.05
CA LEU A 39 5.30 8.41 1.90
C LEU A 39 5.99 7.36 1.03
N PHE A 40 5.56 6.10 1.04
CA PHE A 40 6.01 5.07 0.09
C PHE A 40 5.79 5.55 -1.35
N TRP A 41 4.58 5.99 -1.71
CA TRP A 41 4.30 6.43 -3.07
C TRP A 41 5.14 7.65 -3.48
N LEU A 42 5.29 8.64 -2.60
CA LEU A 42 6.11 9.81 -2.87
C LEU A 42 7.59 9.43 -3.06
N THR A 43 8.14 8.63 -2.15
CA THR A 43 9.54 8.20 -2.24
C THR A 43 9.80 7.33 -3.46
N LEU A 44 8.90 6.41 -3.81
CA LEU A 44 9.01 5.59 -5.02
C LEU A 44 9.01 6.45 -6.29
N VAL A 45 8.10 7.44 -6.39
CA VAL A 45 8.08 8.36 -7.54
C VAL A 45 9.39 9.14 -7.62
N PHE A 46 9.90 9.65 -6.50
CA PHE A 46 11.17 10.38 -6.46
C PHE A 46 12.36 9.51 -6.88
N LEU A 47 12.45 8.27 -6.38
CA LEU A 47 13.48 7.31 -6.77
C LEU A 47 13.48 7.03 -8.29
N LEU A 48 12.30 7.01 -8.92
CA LEU A 48 12.16 6.75 -10.36
C LEU A 48 12.35 7.98 -11.25
N LEU A 49 12.04 9.18 -10.75
CA LEU A 49 11.94 10.39 -11.56
C LEU A 49 13.16 11.30 -11.43
N MET A 50 13.69 11.51 -10.23
CA MET A 50 14.80 12.44 -9.99
C MET A 50 16.09 12.09 -10.73
N PRO A 51 16.47 10.80 -10.92
CA PRO A 51 17.63 10.46 -11.73
C PRO A 51 17.51 10.91 -13.20
N LYS A 52 16.29 10.97 -13.73
CA LYS A 52 16.04 11.41 -15.11
C LYS A 52 16.25 12.91 -15.30
N TYR A 53 16.25 13.67 -14.20
CA TYR A 53 16.54 15.10 -14.18
C TYR A 53 17.97 15.41 -13.72
N GLY A 54 18.80 14.39 -13.48
CA GLY A 54 20.19 14.57 -13.06
C GLY A 54 20.35 15.07 -11.62
N TRP A 55 19.33 14.93 -10.77
CA TRP A 55 19.42 15.35 -9.37
C TRP A 55 20.28 14.40 -8.53
N TRP A 56 20.25 13.10 -8.85
CA TRP A 56 21.07 12.05 -8.22
C TRP A 56 21.15 10.80 -9.09
N GLU A 57 22.05 9.88 -8.76
CA GLU A 57 22.15 8.59 -9.46
C GLU A 57 20.94 7.69 -9.19
N ALA A 58 20.57 6.86 -10.17
CA ALA A 58 19.51 5.88 -9.98
C ALA A 58 19.88 4.90 -8.85
N ALA A 59 18.90 4.54 -8.03
CA ALA A 59 19.11 3.52 -7.00
C ALA A 59 19.59 2.21 -7.63
N SER A 60 20.57 1.57 -7.00
CA SER A 60 21.03 0.26 -7.44
C SER A 60 19.92 -0.78 -7.28
N ASN A 61 20.04 -1.90 -7.98
CA ASN A 61 19.06 -2.97 -7.88
C ASN A 61 18.96 -3.52 -6.45
N GLU A 62 20.10 -3.67 -5.77
CA GLU A 62 20.20 -4.10 -4.37
C GLU A 62 19.46 -3.14 -3.43
N ALA A 63 19.59 -1.83 -3.67
CA ALA A 63 18.89 -0.81 -2.91
C ALA A 63 17.36 -0.90 -3.11
N MET A 64 16.89 -1.17 -4.34
CA MET A 64 15.46 -1.34 -4.62
C MET A 64 14.90 -2.63 -4.01
N ILE A 65 15.66 -3.73 -4.04
CA ILE A 65 15.30 -4.99 -3.37
C ILE A 65 15.13 -4.75 -1.87
N ALA A 66 16.11 -4.10 -1.23
CA ALA A 66 16.04 -3.75 0.18
C ALA A 66 14.86 -2.83 0.49
N TYR A 67 14.61 -1.83 -0.36
CA TYR A 67 13.48 -0.91 -0.23
C TYR A 67 12.14 -1.66 -0.21
N PHE A 68 11.87 -2.52 -1.20
CA PHE A 68 10.62 -3.29 -1.26
C PHE A 68 10.53 -4.33 -0.14
N PHE A 69 11.64 -4.97 0.23
CA PHE A 69 11.67 -5.91 1.35
C PHE A 69 11.27 -5.24 2.67
N MET A 70 11.85 -4.07 2.97
CA MET A 70 11.54 -3.32 4.19
C MET A 70 10.09 -2.83 4.23
N TRP A 71 9.54 -2.39 3.09
CA TRP A 71 8.11 -2.09 2.99
C TRP A 71 7.25 -3.32 3.25
N GLY A 72 7.61 -4.49 2.69
CA GLY A 72 6.90 -5.74 2.96
C GLY A 72 6.98 -6.18 4.42
N LEU A 73 8.12 -5.99 5.08
CA LEU A 73 8.30 -6.27 6.52
C LEU A 73 7.41 -5.36 7.38
N PHE A 74 7.39 -4.06 7.08
CA PHE A 74 6.47 -3.12 7.72
C PHE A 74 5.01 -3.53 7.51
N THR A 75 4.62 -3.86 6.28
CA THR A 75 3.27 -4.30 5.96
C THR A 75 2.91 -5.59 6.69
N PHE A 76 3.83 -6.54 6.82
CA PHE A 76 3.61 -7.78 7.56
C PHE A 76 3.35 -7.53 9.04
N TYR A 77 4.15 -6.64 9.67
CA TYR A 77 3.89 -6.21 11.03
C TYR A 77 2.49 -5.58 11.18
N MET A 78 2.11 -4.69 10.24
CA MET A 78 0.79 -4.07 10.25
C MET A 78 -0.33 -5.11 10.00
N PHE A 79 -0.10 -6.11 9.15
CA PHE A 79 -1.04 -7.22 8.93
C PHE A 79 -1.37 -7.93 10.25
N LEU A 80 -0.37 -8.20 11.10
CA LEU A 80 -0.62 -8.80 12.42
C LEU A 80 -1.57 -7.93 13.27
N GLY A 81 -1.46 -6.60 13.18
CA GLY A 81 -2.41 -5.68 13.81
C GLY A 81 -3.84 -5.82 13.31
N THR A 82 -4.04 -6.15 12.02
CA THR A 82 -5.39 -6.35 11.44
C THR A 82 -6.11 -7.61 11.94
N LEU A 83 -5.40 -8.54 12.57
CA LEU A 83 -5.98 -9.79 13.10
C LEU A 83 -7.07 -9.54 14.16
N LYS A 84 -7.03 -8.38 14.82
CA LYS A 84 -8.05 -7.93 15.80
C LYS A 84 -9.06 -6.94 15.22
N LEU A 85 -8.96 -6.59 13.95
CA LEU A 85 -9.83 -5.60 13.30
C LEU A 85 -10.95 -6.29 12.51
N ASN A 86 -10.84 -6.35 11.19
CA ASN A 86 -11.85 -6.94 10.31
C ASN A 86 -11.18 -7.69 9.15
N ARG A 87 -11.91 -8.64 8.56
CA ARG A 87 -11.42 -9.52 7.50
C ARG A 87 -11.04 -8.77 6.23
N ALA A 88 -11.78 -7.70 5.87
CA ALA A 88 -11.44 -6.91 4.70
C ALA A 88 -10.03 -6.30 4.81
N LEU A 89 -9.69 -5.72 5.96
CA LEU A 89 -8.33 -5.20 6.21
C LEU A 89 -7.27 -6.30 6.26
N GLN A 90 -7.60 -7.48 6.80
CA GLN A 90 -6.66 -8.62 6.79
C GLN A 90 -6.29 -9.04 5.38
N VAL A 91 -7.28 -9.11 4.47
CA VAL A 91 -7.03 -9.43 3.07
C VAL A 91 -6.13 -8.37 2.45
N VAL A 92 -6.47 -7.08 2.59
CA VAL A 92 -5.69 -5.97 2.03
C VAL A 92 -4.24 -6.01 2.48
N PHE A 93 -3.98 -6.16 3.78
CA PHE A 93 -2.62 -6.13 4.30
C PHE A 93 -1.85 -7.41 3.98
N LEU A 94 -2.49 -8.58 3.95
CA LEU A 94 -1.84 -9.83 3.55
C LEU A 94 -1.41 -9.79 2.08
N THR A 95 -2.31 -9.38 1.18
CA THR A 95 -2.01 -9.25 -0.25
C THR A 95 -0.96 -8.18 -0.50
N LEU A 96 -0.98 -7.09 0.27
CA LEU A 96 0.04 -6.05 0.15
C LEU A 96 1.42 -6.54 0.63
N THR A 97 1.49 -7.35 1.70
CA THR A 97 2.75 -8.00 2.12
C THR A 97 3.30 -8.88 1.00
N ILE A 98 2.45 -9.73 0.44
CA ILE A 98 2.82 -10.63 -0.67
C ILE A 98 3.31 -9.82 -1.86
N LEU A 99 2.59 -8.75 -2.24
CA LEU A 99 2.98 -7.86 -3.31
C LEU A 99 4.37 -7.28 -3.12
N PHE A 100 4.67 -6.70 -1.95
CA PHE A 100 5.98 -6.10 -1.69
C PHE A 100 7.12 -7.11 -1.80
N TRP A 101 6.94 -8.31 -1.25
CA TRP A 101 7.96 -9.35 -1.35
C TRP A 101 8.06 -9.93 -2.76
N LEU A 102 6.98 -10.03 -3.53
CA LEU A 102 7.04 -10.39 -4.95
C LEU A 102 7.81 -9.33 -5.76
N LEU A 103 7.65 -8.04 -5.46
CA LEU A 103 8.43 -6.97 -6.09
C LEU A 103 9.92 -7.08 -5.76
N ALA A 104 10.27 -7.37 -4.50
CA ALA A 104 11.66 -7.60 -4.10
C ALA A 104 12.26 -8.84 -4.79
N ILE A 105 11.52 -9.96 -4.84
CA ILE A 105 11.96 -11.20 -5.51
C ILE A 105 12.08 -10.99 -7.02
N ARG A 106 11.17 -10.23 -7.63
CA ARG A 106 11.26 -9.85 -9.05
C ARG A 106 12.58 -9.14 -9.32
N ASP A 107 12.94 -8.14 -8.52
CA ASP A 107 14.15 -7.35 -8.71
C ASP A 107 15.42 -8.18 -8.43
N TYR A 108 15.35 -9.10 -7.45
CA TYR A 108 16.43 -10.03 -7.16
C TYR A 108 16.69 -11.04 -8.29
N THR A 109 15.63 -11.59 -8.87
CA THR A 109 15.74 -12.66 -9.89
C THR A 109 15.77 -12.16 -11.32
N GLY A 110 15.28 -10.95 -11.59
CA GLY A 110 15.03 -10.45 -12.95
C GLY A 110 13.94 -11.22 -13.70
N SER A 111 13.13 -12.05 -13.01
CA SER A 111 12.18 -12.97 -13.67
C SER A 111 10.94 -12.24 -14.21
N ALA A 112 10.73 -12.31 -15.52
CA ALA A 112 9.52 -11.80 -16.18
C ALA A 112 8.24 -12.50 -15.70
N THR A 113 8.34 -13.78 -15.32
CA THR A 113 7.19 -14.53 -14.78
C THR A 113 6.79 -13.98 -13.42
N ILE A 114 7.76 -13.71 -12.54
CA ILE A 114 7.48 -13.12 -11.22
C ILE A 114 6.96 -11.69 -11.37
N ALA A 115 7.48 -10.92 -12.35
CA ALA A 115 6.96 -9.59 -12.67
C ALA A 115 5.46 -9.62 -13.03
N MET A 116 5.05 -10.59 -13.85
CA MET A 116 3.65 -10.76 -14.23
C MET A 116 2.78 -11.19 -13.04
N ILE A 117 3.25 -12.12 -12.21
CA ILE A 117 2.54 -12.54 -10.98
C ILE A 117 2.35 -11.35 -10.04
N ALA A 118 3.41 -10.56 -9.80
CA ALA A 118 3.36 -9.36 -8.99
C ALA A 118 2.36 -8.33 -9.53
N GLY A 119 2.25 -8.22 -10.87
CA GLY A 119 1.26 -7.36 -11.53
C GLY A 119 -0.18 -7.78 -11.22
N TYR A 120 -0.51 -9.05 -11.38
CA TYR A 120 -1.85 -9.58 -11.05
C TYR A 120 -2.16 -9.47 -9.55
N GLU A 121 -1.19 -9.79 -8.70
CA GLU A 121 -1.32 -9.62 -7.24
C GLU A 121 -1.57 -8.14 -6.89
N GLY A 122 -0.87 -7.21 -7.54
CA GLY A 122 -1.06 -5.77 -7.32
C GLY A 122 -2.46 -5.30 -7.72
N ILE A 123 -3.00 -5.83 -8.82
CA ILE A 123 -4.38 -5.56 -9.24
C ILE A 123 -5.37 -6.10 -8.19
N PHE A 124 -5.19 -7.35 -7.76
CA PHE A 124 -6.04 -7.96 -6.74
C PHE A 124 -5.99 -7.18 -5.42
N CYS A 125 -4.80 -6.90 -4.90
CA CYS A 125 -4.58 -6.07 -3.73
C CYS A 125 -5.29 -4.70 -3.86
N GLY A 126 -5.14 -4.02 -5.01
CA GLY A 126 -5.82 -2.75 -5.27
C GLY A 126 -7.34 -2.85 -5.19
N PHE A 127 -7.94 -3.87 -5.80
CA PHE A 127 -9.39 -4.08 -5.73
C PHE A 127 -9.89 -4.39 -4.32
N THR A 128 -9.14 -5.15 -3.52
CA THR A 128 -9.52 -5.42 -2.12
C THR A 128 -9.52 -4.14 -1.28
N ALA A 129 -8.56 -3.22 -1.52
CA ALA A 129 -8.51 -1.92 -0.84
C ALA A 129 -9.68 -1.01 -1.26
N ILE A 130 -10.00 -0.97 -2.55
CA ILE A 130 -11.17 -0.25 -3.06
C ILE A 130 -12.46 -0.81 -2.44
N TYR A 131 -12.61 -2.15 -2.39
CA TYR A 131 -13.75 -2.79 -1.73
C TYR A 131 -13.87 -2.36 -0.27
N ALA A 132 -12.77 -2.43 0.50
CA ALA A 132 -12.77 -2.03 1.91
C ALA A 132 -13.17 -0.56 2.10
N ALA A 133 -12.67 0.34 1.24
CA ALA A 133 -13.04 1.75 1.26
C ALA A 133 -14.52 1.98 0.90
N CYS A 134 -15.01 1.37 -0.18
CA CYS A 134 -16.43 1.43 -0.56
C CYS A 134 -17.33 0.88 0.54
N ALA A 135 -16.94 -0.23 1.17
CA ALA A 135 -17.71 -0.82 2.26
C ALA A 135 -17.80 0.10 3.47
N GLN A 136 -16.71 0.78 3.85
CA GLN A 136 -16.73 1.78 4.92
C GLN A 136 -17.70 2.94 4.58
N VAL A 137 -17.55 3.54 3.40
CA VAL A 137 -18.39 4.67 2.97
C VAL A 137 -19.87 4.28 2.92
N LEU A 138 -20.22 3.16 2.26
CA LEU A 138 -21.61 2.76 2.12
C LEU A 138 -22.22 2.32 3.45
N ASN A 139 -21.49 1.60 4.30
CA ASN A 139 -22.04 1.20 5.59
C ASN A 139 -22.32 2.40 6.49
N GLU A 140 -21.45 3.41 6.45
CA GLU A 140 -21.63 4.67 7.18
C GLU A 140 -22.83 5.47 6.64
N VAL A 141 -22.89 5.72 5.33
CA VAL A 141 -23.96 6.51 4.69
C VAL A 141 -25.34 5.90 4.90
N TYR A 142 -25.45 4.56 4.85
CA TYR A 142 -26.73 3.87 5.00
C TYR A 142 -27.04 3.47 6.46
N GLY A 143 -26.12 3.68 7.41
CA GLY A 143 -26.31 3.33 8.82
C GLY A 143 -26.52 1.83 9.09
N ARG A 144 -26.15 0.96 8.15
CA ARG A 144 -26.30 -0.50 8.23
C ARG A 144 -25.23 -1.20 7.40
N THR A 145 -25.03 -2.49 7.61
CA THR A 145 -24.15 -3.30 6.75
C THR A 145 -24.77 -3.45 5.35
N VAL A 146 -24.24 -2.71 4.38
CA VAL A 146 -24.52 -2.84 2.94
C VAL A 146 -23.49 -3.76 2.29
N LEU A 147 -22.21 -3.55 2.59
CA LEU A 147 -21.10 -4.41 2.17
C LEU A 147 -20.39 -5.00 3.40
N PRO A 148 -20.25 -6.33 3.51
CA PRO A 148 -19.66 -6.96 4.68
C PRO A 148 -18.14 -6.74 4.77
N ILE A 149 -17.66 -6.25 5.91
CA ILE A 149 -16.21 -6.12 6.21
C ILE A 149 -15.69 -7.25 7.12
N GLY A 150 -16.59 -8.04 7.70
CA GLY A 150 -16.27 -9.15 8.61
C GLY A 150 -15.53 -8.71 9.87
N PRO A 151 -16.16 -7.98 10.80
CA PRO A 151 -15.54 -7.64 12.09
C PRO A 151 -15.11 -8.91 12.84
N VAL A 152 -13.91 -8.89 13.41
CA VAL A 152 -13.44 -9.97 14.28
C VAL A 152 -14.04 -9.77 15.68
N LYS A 153 -14.53 -10.86 16.29
CA LYS A 153 -15.01 -10.87 17.67
C LYS A 153 -13.86 -11.05 18.65
#